data_AF-A0A963TJZ6-F1
#
_entry.id   AF-A0A963TJZ6-F1
#
_cell.length_a   1.000
_cell.length_b   1.000
_cell.length_c   1.000
_cell.angle_alpha   90.00
_cell.angle_beta   90.00
_cell.angle_gamma   90.00
#
_symmetry.space_group_name_H-M   'P 1'
#
loop_
_entity.id
_entity.type
_entity.pdbx_description
1 polymer ?
#
loop_
_entity_poly.entity_id
_entity_poly.type
_entity_poly.pdbx_seq_one_letter_code
_entity_poly.pdbx_strand_id
1 'polypeptide(L)'
;MMSRFTGALARAVLVMVLIAMPSLMLPGVHRDTTQIVALVAIFGALLTFIEYVATYPSLMEFRDAPPFNRLRFLSLFVTIFLLTTVVRGQNEQTTLTLLVETIGNRLGEIIDVPYSPVRLFVLMLPDDMSLYHMILIRTTAGISYTISLVTLIVFVIALRVIDWPSRLGTFNVWINLPTFDPTTGGDVVQRLRRDARFNIVLGFLLPFFIPAGIRMVASSFEPVSLESPQTLIWTMTAWAFLPASLLMRGIAMGRIAGMIAEKRRRSSRPTQAELQPA
;
A
#
# COMPACT_ATOMS: atom_id res chain seq x y z
N MET A 1 -17.58 21.50 9.52
CA MET A 1 -18.33 20.26 9.17
C MET A 1 -18.46 20.07 7.67
N MET A 2 -18.92 21.08 6.90
CA MET A 2 -19.02 20.97 5.43
C MET A 2 -17.71 20.60 4.71
N SER A 3 -16.58 21.21 5.07
CA SER A 3 -15.28 20.87 4.46
C SER A 3 -14.85 19.41 4.69
N ARG A 4 -15.15 18.84 5.87
CA ARG A 4 -14.87 17.44 6.19
C ARG A 4 -15.77 16.50 5.39
N PHE A 5 -17.06 16.83 5.28
CA PHE A 5 -18.02 16.07 4.49
C PHE A 5 -17.63 16.02 3.01
N THR A 6 -17.40 17.18 2.39
CA THR A 6 -17.00 17.27 0.98
C THR A 6 -15.68 16.53 0.72
N GLY A 7 -14.70 16.67 1.63
CA GLY A 7 -13.45 15.93 1.54
C GLY A 7 -13.62 14.42 1.67
N ALA A 8 -14.50 13.94 2.54
CA ALA A 8 -14.79 12.52 2.69
C ALA A 8 -15.49 11.96 1.45
N LEU A 9 -16.46 12.70 0.90
CA LEU A 9 -17.17 12.33 -0.33
C LEU A 9 -16.22 12.22 -1.52
N ALA A 10 -15.34 13.20 -1.71
CA ALA A 10 -14.35 13.16 -2.79
C ALA A 10 -13.45 11.92 -2.70
N ARG A 11 -12.97 11.57 -1.49
CA ARG A 11 -12.16 10.36 -1.27
C ARG A 11 -12.94 9.07 -1.53
N ALA A 12 -14.21 9.02 -1.11
CA ALA A 12 -15.09 7.88 -1.36
C ALA A 12 -15.27 7.64 -2.86
N VAL A 13 -15.54 8.70 -3.63
CA VAL A 13 -15.66 8.61 -5.10
C VAL A 13 -14.35 8.16 -5.74
N LEU A 14 -13.21 8.70 -5.28
CA LEU A 14 -11.90 8.28 -5.78
C LEU A 14 -11.61 6.79 -5.53
N VAL A 15 -11.95 6.27 -4.35
CA VAL A 15 -11.82 4.84 -4.02
C VAL A 15 -12.79 3.99 -4.85
N MET A 16 -14.02 4.45 -5.06
CA MET A 16 -15.00 3.78 -5.93
C MET A 16 -14.46 3.61 -7.34
N VAL A 17 -13.94 4.70 -7.94
CA VAL A 17 -13.36 4.70 -9.28
C VAL A 17 -12.14 3.79 -9.35
N LEU A 18 -11.27 3.83 -8.33
CA LEU A 18 -10.11 2.96 -8.22
C LEU A 18 -10.48 1.47 -8.29
N ILE A 19 -11.51 1.06 -7.53
CA ILE A 19 -11.97 -0.33 -7.49
C ILE A 19 -12.65 -0.74 -8.79
N ALA A 20 -13.48 0.15 -9.37
CA ALA A 20 -14.20 -0.14 -10.60
C ALA A 20 -13.30 -0.14 -11.86
N MET A 21 -12.13 0.50 -11.79
CA MET A 21 -11.27 0.79 -12.95
C MET A 21 -10.97 -0.44 -13.85
N PRO A 22 -10.53 -1.60 -13.34
CA PRO A 22 -10.29 -2.77 -14.20
C PRO A 22 -11.55 -3.20 -14.96
N SER A 23 -12.70 -3.20 -14.29
CA SER A 23 -13.97 -3.60 -14.91
C SER A 23 -14.49 -2.59 -15.94
N LEU A 24 -14.16 -1.32 -15.78
CA LEU A 24 -14.58 -0.26 -16.70
C LEU A 24 -13.69 -0.17 -17.95
N MET A 25 -12.42 -0.53 -17.83
CA MET A 25 -11.43 -0.39 -18.91
C MET A 25 -11.21 -1.67 -19.72
N LEU A 26 -11.45 -2.85 -19.15
CA LEU A 26 -11.23 -4.12 -19.84
C LEU A 26 -12.46 -4.51 -20.70
N PRO A 27 -12.25 -4.95 -21.95
CA PRO A 27 -13.33 -5.51 -22.75
C PRO A 27 -13.76 -6.90 -22.25
N GLY A 28 -14.99 -7.31 -22.54
CA GLY A 28 -15.44 -8.69 -22.33
C GLY A 28 -15.65 -9.12 -20.88
N VAL A 29 -15.77 -8.19 -19.93
CA VAL A 29 -16.07 -8.53 -18.53
C VAL A 29 -17.51 -9.03 -18.40
N HIS A 30 -17.67 -10.22 -17.81
CA HIS A 30 -18.97 -10.85 -17.59
C HIS A 30 -19.87 -9.98 -16.72
N ARG A 31 -21.19 -9.98 -16.98
CA ARG A 31 -22.16 -9.16 -16.24
C ARG A 31 -22.11 -9.40 -14.73
N ASP A 32 -22.00 -10.67 -14.32
CA ASP A 32 -21.93 -11.05 -12.91
C ASP A 32 -20.69 -10.47 -12.24
N THR A 33 -19.54 -10.50 -12.91
CA THR A 33 -18.30 -9.87 -12.42
C THR A 33 -18.45 -8.36 -12.27
N THR A 34 -19.05 -7.69 -13.26
CA THR A 34 -19.30 -6.23 -13.20
C THR A 34 -20.20 -5.86 -12.02
N GLN A 35 -21.23 -6.66 -11.74
CA GLN A 35 -22.12 -6.44 -10.59
C GLN A 35 -21.39 -6.62 -9.25
N ILE A 36 -20.57 -7.67 -9.12
CA ILE A 36 -19.75 -7.90 -7.93
C ILE A 36 -18.78 -6.74 -7.71
N VAL A 37 -18.06 -6.31 -8.76
CA VAL A 37 -17.12 -5.18 -8.69
C VAL A 37 -17.84 -3.89 -8.30
N ALA A 38 -19.03 -3.63 -8.86
CA ALA A 38 -19.82 -2.46 -8.49
C ALA A 38 -20.21 -2.48 -7.01
N LEU A 39 -20.65 -3.63 -6.48
CA LEU A 39 -20.98 -3.79 -5.06
C LEU A 39 -19.76 -3.53 -4.17
N VAL A 40 -18.61 -4.12 -4.50
CA VAL A 40 -17.35 -3.91 -3.77
C VAL A 40 -16.90 -2.46 -3.84
N ALA A 41 -17.05 -1.79 -4.98
CA ALA A 41 -16.71 -0.38 -5.16
C ALA A 41 -17.59 0.54 -4.30
N ILE A 42 -18.90 0.31 -4.28
CA ILE A 42 -19.86 1.07 -3.44
C ILE A 42 -19.55 0.83 -1.95
N PHE A 43 -19.29 -0.42 -1.56
CA PHE A 43 -18.95 -0.74 -0.18
C PHE A 43 -17.64 -0.07 0.26
N GLY A 44 -16.59 -0.15 -0.57
CA GLY A 44 -15.32 0.53 -0.31
C GLY A 44 -15.45 2.05 -0.24
N ALA A 45 -16.29 2.63 -1.09
CA ALA A 45 -16.61 4.06 -1.04
C ALA A 45 -17.34 4.44 0.26
N LEU A 46 -18.34 3.66 0.67
CA LEU A 46 -19.10 3.88 1.88
C LEU A 46 -18.20 3.78 3.13
N LEU A 47 -17.37 2.75 3.23
CA LEU A 47 -16.40 2.61 4.32
C LEU A 47 -15.43 3.80 4.38
N THR A 48 -14.91 4.22 3.22
CA THR A 48 -14.03 5.40 3.13
C THR A 48 -14.76 6.66 3.58
N PHE A 49 -16.01 6.84 3.16
CA PHE A 49 -16.81 7.99 3.55
C PHE A 49 -17.01 8.04 5.07
N ILE A 50 -17.46 6.94 5.67
CA ILE A 50 -17.71 6.83 7.11
C ILE A 50 -16.44 7.12 7.91
N GLU A 51 -15.30 6.53 7.55
CA GLU A 51 -14.03 6.72 8.25
C GLU A 51 -13.52 8.17 8.23
N TYR A 52 -13.74 8.89 7.12
CA TYR A 52 -13.29 10.28 6.99
C TYR A 52 -14.29 11.30 7.57
N VAL A 53 -15.58 10.95 7.66
CA VAL A 53 -16.60 11.77 8.35
C VAL A 53 -16.50 11.59 9.87
N ALA A 54 -16.27 10.38 10.37
CA ALA A 54 -16.25 10.06 11.78
C ALA A 54 -15.26 10.92 12.57
N THR A 55 -15.58 11.27 13.82
CA THR A 55 -14.65 11.99 14.70
C THR A 55 -13.47 11.10 15.08
N TYR A 56 -13.77 9.85 15.47
CA TYR A 56 -12.81 8.82 15.82
C TYR A 56 -12.86 7.72 14.75
N PRO A 57 -11.84 7.60 13.88
CA PRO A 57 -11.78 6.54 12.88
C PRO A 57 -11.49 5.19 13.54
N SER A 58 -11.82 4.10 12.86
CA SER A 58 -11.61 2.74 13.39
C SER A 58 -10.56 1.96 12.59
N LEU A 59 -10.44 2.23 11.29
CA LEU A 59 -9.59 1.49 10.36
C LEU A 59 -8.51 2.36 9.72
N MET A 60 -8.84 3.61 9.41
CA MET A 60 -7.96 4.49 8.65
C MET A 60 -6.90 5.13 9.54
N GLU A 61 -5.74 4.49 9.58
CA GLU A 61 -4.55 5.04 10.22
C GLU A 61 -3.98 6.24 9.46
N PHE A 62 -3.28 7.10 10.19
CA PHE A 62 -2.58 8.27 9.67
C PHE A 62 -3.50 9.21 8.88
N ARG A 63 -4.79 9.28 9.26
CA ARG A 63 -5.82 10.09 8.59
C ARG A 63 -5.36 11.54 8.37
N ASP A 64 -4.78 12.14 9.40
CA ASP A 64 -4.28 13.51 9.39
C ASP A 64 -2.76 13.57 9.11
N ALA A 65 -2.24 12.57 8.38
CA ALA A 65 -0.89 12.56 7.84
C ALA A 65 -0.93 12.73 6.30
N PRO A 66 -0.86 13.96 5.79
CA PRO A 66 -0.99 14.24 4.36
C PRO A 66 -0.11 13.36 3.46
N PRO A 67 1.20 13.14 3.71
CA PRO A 67 2.00 12.33 2.80
C PRO A 67 1.55 10.86 2.78
N PHE A 68 1.18 10.29 3.93
CA PHE A 68 0.95 8.85 4.06
C PHE A 68 -0.22 8.36 3.19
N ASN A 69 -1.43 8.87 3.43
CA ASN A 69 -2.62 8.38 2.73
C ASN A 69 -2.68 8.87 1.27
N ARG A 70 -2.08 10.02 0.95
CA ARG A 70 -2.00 10.51 -0.45
C ARG A 70 -1.10 9.63 -1.31
N LEU A 71 0.09 9.28 -0.81
CA LEU A 71 1.02 8.38 -1.52
C LEU A 71 0.46 6.97 -1.67
N ARG A 72 -0.21 6.46 -0.63
CA ARG A 72 -0.89 5.15 -0.70
C ARG A 72 -1.97 5.12 -1.78
N PHE A 73 -2.84 6.13 -1.82
CA PHE A 73 -3.86 6.20 -2.86
C PHE A 73 -3.25 6.36 -4.26
N LEU A 74 -2.31 7.29 -4.43
CA LEU A 74 -1.69 7.56 -5.73
C LEU A 74 -0.94 6.34 -6.28
N SER A 75 -0.18 5.64 -5.44
CA SER A 75 0.55 4.43 -5.83
C SER A 75 -0.39 3.30 -6.22
N LEU A 76 -1.49 3.06 -5.48
CA LEU A 76 -2.53 2.11 -5.87
C LEU A 76 -3.16 2.48 -7.21
N PHE A 77 -3.54 3.75 -7.37
CA PHE A 77 -4.17 4.24 -8.60
C PHE A 77 -3.26 4.03 -9.82
N VAL A 78 -2.00 4.45 -9.72
CA VAL A 78 -1.03 4.26 -10.81
C VAL A 78 -0.79 2.79 -11.08
N THR A 79 -0.69 1.95 -10.04
CA THR A 79 -0.52 0.49 -10.20
C THR A 79 -1.70 -0.10 -10.96
N ILE A 80 -2.92 0.06 -10.46
CA ILE A 80 -4.12 -0.52 -11.07
C ILE A 80 -4.29 0.01 -12.50
N PHE A 81 -4.09 1.31 -12.73
CA PHE A 81 -4.19 1.90 -14.06
C PHE A 81 -3.19 1.29 -15.05
N LEU A 82 -1.91 1.19 -14.68
CA LEU A 82 -0.88 0.63 -15.55
C LEU A 82 -1.07 -0.87 -15.79
N LEU A 83 -1.38 -1.64 -14.74
CA LEU A 83 -1.65 -3.08 -14.90
C LEU A 83 -2.88 -3.32 -15.78
N THR A 84 -3.96 -2.56 -15.57
CA THR A 84 -5.17 -2.64 -16.40
C THR A 84 -4.85 -2.28 -17.85
N THR A 85 -3.96 -1.30 -18.08
CA THR A 85 -3.51 -0.91 -19.42
C THR A 85 -2.71 -2.01 -20.11
N VAL A 86 -1.79 -2.69 -19.40
CA VAL A 86 -1.06 -3.85 -19.94
C VAL A 86 -2.02 -4.96 -20.35
N VAL A 87 -2.95 -5.31 -19.44
CA VAL A 87 -3.90 -6.41 -19.68
C VAL A 87 -4.91 -6.06 -20.78
N ARG A 88 -5.32 -4.79 -20.90
CA ARG A 88 -6.13 -4.32 -22.03
C ARG A 88 -5.41 -4.49 -23.37
N GLY A 89 -4.10 -4.24 -23.40
CA GLY A 89 -3.25 -4.37 -24.59
C GLY A 89 -3.24 -5.77 -25.21
N GLN A 90 -3.62 -6.79 -24.45
CA GLN A 90 -3.73 -8.17 -24.95
C GLN A 90 -4.92 -8.36 -25.91
N ASN A 91 -5.96 -7.50 -25.80
CA ASN A 91 -7.14 -7.54 -26.67
C ASN A 91 -7.19 -6.36 -27.64
N GLU A 92 -6.80 -5.16 -27.17
CA GLU A 92 -6.86 -3.92 -27.94
C GLU A 92 -5.50 -3.22 -27.90
N GLN A 93 -4.72 -3.37 -28.96
CA GLN A 93 -3.44 -2.69 -29.07
C GLN A 93 -3.62 -1.22 -29.46
N THR A 94 -3.08 -0.33 -28.63
CA THR A 94 -2.98 1.11 -28.87
C THR A 94 -1.55 1.56 -28.61
N THR A 95 -1.19 2.77 -29.02
CA THR A 95 0.13 3.34 -28.72
C THR A 95 0.42 3.37 -27.21
N LEU A 96 -0.60 3.67 -26.39
CA LEU A 96 -0.46 3.70 -24.93
C LEU A 96 -0.21 2.30 -24.36
N THR A 97 -0.98 1.30 -24.79
CA THR A 97 -0.81 -0.07 -24.26
C THR A 97 0.54 -0.64 -24.64
N LEU A 98 0.99 -0.44 -25.88
CA LEU A 98 2.31 -0.88 -26.35
C LEU A 98 3.45 -0.21 -25.57
N LEU A 99 3.34 1.10 -25.30
CA LEU A 99 4.33 1.84 -24.52
C LEU A 99 4.44 1.27 -23.10
N VAL A 100 3.31 1.11 -22.41
CA VAL A 100 3.27 0.61 -21.04
C VAL A 100 3.76 -0.84 -20.98
N GLU A 101 3.37 -1.68 -21.93
CA GLU A 101 3.84 -3.07 -22.03
C GLU A 101 5.36 -3.13 -22.28
N THR A 102 5.90 -2.32 -23.19
CA THR A 102 7.33 -2.29 -23.49
C THR A 102 8.15 -1.87 -22.27
N ILE A 103 7.75 -0.79 -21.60
CA ILE A 103 8.40 -0.33 -20.36
C ILE A 103 8.28 -1.41 -19.28
N GLY A 104 7.09 -1.99 -19.12
CA GLY A 104 6.82 -3.04 -18.15
C GLY A 104 7.67 -4.29 -18.35
N ASN A 105 7.79 -4.76 -19.60
CA ASN A 105 8.63 -5.90 -19.96
C ASN A 105 10.08 -5.65 -19.54
N ARG A 106 10.62 -4.46 -19.81
CA ARG A 106 11.99 -4.09 -19.39
C ARG A 106 12.14 -4.00 -17.88
N LEU A 107 11.18 -3.43 -17.17
CA LEU A 107 11.19 -3.42 -15.70
C LEU A 107 11.15 -4.84 -15.12
N GLY A 108 10.31 -5.71 -15.69
CA GLY A 108 10.23 -7.11 -15.32
C GLY A 108 11.55 -7.83 -15.49
N GLU A 109 12.21 -7.67 -16.65
CA GLU A 109 13.53 -8.27 -16.92
C GLU A 109 14.63 -7.78 -15.97
N ILE A 110 14.67 -6.48 -15.67
CA ILE A 110 15.69 -5.90 -14.77
C ILE A 110 15.55 -6.41 -13.34
N ILE A 111 14.31 -6.62 -12.88
CA ILE A 111 14.04 -7.04 -11.50
C ILE A 111 14.05 -8.56 -11.37
N ASP A 112 13.82 -9.30 -12.45
CA ASP A 112 13.88 -10.78 -12.52
C ASP A 112 15.33 -11.31 -12.48
N VAL A 113 16.00 -11.06 -11.35
CA VAL A 113 17.33 -11.57 -11.02
C VAL A 113 17.24 -12.66 -9.94
N PRO A 114 18.28 -13.51 -9.77
CA PRO A 114 18.28 -14.53 -8.73
C PRO A 114 17.91 -13.97 -7.35
N TYR A 115 17.00 -14.66 -6.66
CA TYR A 115 16.47 -14.31 -5.34
C TYR A 115 15.64 -13.03 -5.25
N SER A 116 15.26 -12.40 -6.36
CA SER A 116 14.34 -11.25 -6.31
C SER A 116 12.89 -11.69 -6.02
N PRO A 117 12.05 -10.81 -5.44
CA PRO A 117 10.62 -11.10 -5.26
C PRO A 117 9.90 -11.42 -6.57
N VAL A 118 10.22 -10.72 -7.66
CA VAL A 118 9.63 -10.98 -8.98
C VAL A 118 10.04 -12.37 -9.47
N ARG A 119 11.31 -12.77 -9.30
CA ARG A 119 11.79 -14.11 -9.65
C ARG A 119 11.06 -15.18 -8.86
N LEU A 120 10.91 -15.01 -7.55
CA LEU A 120 10.17 -15.95 -6.70
C LEU A 120 8.70 -16.07 -7.10
N PHE A 121 8.10 -14.96 -7.54
CA PHE A 121 6.73 -14.97 -8.06
C PHE A 121 6.64 -15.78 -9.35
N VAL A 122 7.55 -15.58 -10.30
CA VAL A 122 7.58 -16.36 -11.55
C VAL A 122 7.84 -17.85 -11.26
N LEU A 123 8.72 -18.18 -10.31
CA LEU A 123 9.01 -19.56 -9.90
C LEU A 123 7.85 -20.27 -9.17
N MET A 124 6.84 -19.53 -8.75
CA MET A 124 5.63 -20.12 -8.16
C MET A 124 4.64 -20.61 -9.22
N LEU A 125 4.82 -20.18 -10.48
CA LEU A 125 3.91 -20.52 -11.57
C LEU A 125 4.04 -22.00 -11.96
N PRO A 126 2.96 -22.62 -12.47
CA PRO A 126 3.00 -23.95 -13.06
C PRO A 126 3.97 -24.06 -14.25
N ASP A 127 4.62 -25.22 -14.39
CA ASP A 127 5.60 -25.47 -15.46
C ASP A 127 4.96 -25.58 -16.86
N ASP A 128 3.66 -25.85 -16.93
CA ASP A 128 2.88 -26.00 -18.17
C ASP A 128 2.26 -24.67 -18.68
N MET A 129 2.49 -23.57 -17.97
CA MET A 129 1.99 -22.26 -18.35
C MET A 129 2.62 -21.76 -19.66
N SER A 130 1.80 -21.21 -20.55
CA SER A 130 2.29 -20.65 -21.82
C SER A 130 3.31 -19.53 -21.58
N LEU A 131 4.33 -19.46 -22.46
CA LEU A 131 5.37 -18.42 -22.40
C LEU A 131 4.78 -17.00 -22.45
N TYR A 132 3.70 -16.81 -23.22
CA TYR A 132 2.99 -15.54 -23.33
C TYR A 132 2.43 -15.09 -21.97
N HIS A 133 1.74 -16.00 -21.27
CA HIS A 133 1.14 -15.69 -19.97
C HIS A 133 2.20 -15.49 -18.88
N MET A 134 3.30 -16.25 -18.94
CA MET A 134 4.44 -16.06 -18.05
C MET A 134 5.06 -14.67 -18.21
N ILE A 135 5.24 -14.19 -19.45
CA ILE A 135 5.75 -12.83 -19.72
C ILE A 135 4.78 -11.78 -19.17
N LEU A 136 3.47 -11.94 -19.38
CA LEU A 136 2.45 -11.04 -18.85
C LEU A 136 2.51 -10.94 -17.32
N ILE A 137 2.63 -12.07 -16.63
CA ILE A 137 2.75 -12.11 -15.16
C ILE A 137 4.05 -11.44 -14.71
N ARG A 138 5.19 -11.76 -15.33
CA ARG A 138 6.47 -11.13 -15.01
C ARG A 138 6.43 -9.61 -15.19
N THR A 139 5.78 -9.14 -16.26
CA THR A 139 5.65 -7.72 -16.60
C THR A 139 4.76 -6.98 -15.62
N THR A 140 3.61 -7.55 -15.29
CA THR A 140 2.72 -6.97 -14.28
C THR A 140 3.34 -6.97 -12.88
N ALA A 141 4.06 -8.02 -12.49
CA ALA A 141 4.84 -8.08 -11.26
C ALA A 141 5.98 -7.04 -11.24
N GLY A 142 6.70 -6.88 -12.35
CA GLY A 142 7.78 -5.90 -12.50
C GLY A 142 7.27 -4.46 -12.34
N ILE A 143 6.16 -4.11 -12.98
CA ILE A 143 5.51 -2.80 -12.85
C ILE A 143 5.07 -2.55 -11.40
N SER A 144 4.29 -3.46 -10.81
CA SER A 144 3.72 -3.24 -9.47
C SER A 144 4.81 -3.14 -8.41
N TYR A 145 5.84 -4.00 -8.49
CA TYR A 145 6.97 -3.97 -7.57
C TYR A 145 7.80 -2.70 -7.75
N THR A 146 8.05 -2.24 -8.98
CA THR A 146 8.75 -0.96 -9.24
C THR A 146 8.00 0.21 -8.61
N ILE A 147 6.68 0.29 -8.81
CA ILE A 147 5.86 1.36 -8.22
C ILE A 147 5.93 1.30 -6.69
N SER A 148 5.92 0.10 -6.11
CA SER A 148 6.06 -0.07 -4.66
C SER A 148 7.39 0.51 -4.13
N LEU A 149 8.50 0.25 -4.82
CA LEU A 149 9.83 0.76 -4.46
C LEU A 149 9.92 2.28 -4.62
N VAL A 150 9.45 2.81 -5.74
CA VAL A 150 9.40 4.25 -6.01
C VAL A 150 8.54 4.95 -4.94
N THR A 151 7.41 4.37 -4.57
CA THR A 151 6.52 4.91 -3.53
C THR A 151 7.24 4.99 -2.18
N LEU A 152 8.00 3.97 -1.80
CA LEU A 152 8.79 3.99 -0.56
C LEU A 152 9.87 5.08 -0.58
N ILE A 153 10.58 5.23 -1.70
CA ILE A 153 11.60 6.28 -1.87
C ILE A 153 10.95 7.66 -1.75
N VAL A 154 9.88 7.90 -2.51
CA VAL A 154 9.14 9.19 -2.48
C VAL A 154 8.57 9.44 -1.10
N PHE A 155 8.08 8.42 -0.39
CA PHE A 155 7.57 8.56 0.97
C PHE A 155 8.67 9.01 1.94
N VAL A 156 9.85 8.40 1.90
CA VAL A 156 10.99 8.80 2.75
C VAL A 156 11.44 10.23 2.41
N ILE A 157 11.50 10.59 1.13
CA ILE A 157 11.85 11.96 0.70
C ILE A 157 10.79 12.96 1.18
N ALA A 158 9.51 12.67 0.96
CA ALA A 158 8.40 13.53 1.38
C ALA A 158 8.40 13.76 2.90
N LEU A 159 8.70 12.71 3.67
CA LEU A 159 8.89 12.80 5.11
C LEU A 159 10.02 13.78 5.48
N ARG A 160 11.13 13.81 4.72
CA ARG A 160 12.26 14.72 4.99
C ARG A 160 11.96 16.16 4.55
N VAL A 161 11.34 16.36 3.41
CA VAL A 161 11.08 17.70 2.85
C VAL A 161 9.92 18.42 3.57
N ILE A 162 8.86 17.69 3.92
CA ILE A 162 7.66 18.26 4.55
C ILE A 162 7.86 18.45 6.07
N ASP A 163 8.94 17.89 6.65
CA ASP A 163 9.17 17.82 8.10
C ASP A 163 7.94 17.32 8.88
N TRP A 164 7.16 16.43 8.26
CA TRP A 164 6.03 15.78 8.93
C TRP A 164 6.53 14.93 10.10
N PRO A 165 5.85 14.86 11.25
CA PRO A 165 4.63 15.57 11.63
C PRO A 165 4.83 16.96 12.25
N SER A 166 6.07 17.41 12.48
CA SER A 166 6.38 18.62 13.26
C SER A 166 5.77 19.91 12.72
N ARG A 167 5.69 20.08 11.39
CA ARG A 167 5.14 21.31 10.76
C ARG A 167 3.62 21.36 10.68
N LEU A 168 2.92 20.25 10.94
CA LEU A 168 1.47 20.12 10.70
C LEU A 168 0.62 20.21 11.98
N GLY A 169 1.21 20.61 13.10
CA GLY A 169 0.54 20.81 14.39
C GLY A 169 0.74 19.67 15.38
N THR A 170 -0.07 19.64 16.45
CA THR A 170 -0.01 18.59 17.47
C THR A 170 -0.53 17.26 16.91
N PHE A 171 0.37 16.29 16.71
CA PHE A 171 0.02 14.94 16.28
C PHE A 171 -0.78 14.22 17.37
N ASN A 172 -2.07 14.00 17.14
CA ASN A 172 -2.91 13.19 18.03
C ASN A 172 -2.73 11.70 17.68
N VAL A 173 -2.03 10.99 18.58
CA VAL A 173 -1.73 9.56 18.44
C VAL A 173 -2.99 8.72 18.32
N TRP A 174 -4.01 8.97 19.15
CA TRP A 174 -5.25 8.19 19.15
C TRP A 174 -6.04 8.29 17.85
N ILE A 175 -6.12 9.51 17.28
CA ILE A 175 -6.85 9.74 16.02
C ILE A 175 -6.11 9.13 14.83
N ASN A 176 -4.77 9.17 14.84
CA ASN A 176 -3.95 8.69 13.73
C ASN A 176 -3.55 7.21 13.87
N LEU A 177 -3.69 6.61 15.05
CA LEU A 177 -3.41 5.21 15.30
C LEU A 177 -4.57 4.62 16.13
N PRO A 178 -5.77 4.50 15.55
CA PRO A 178 -6.95 4.03 16.27
C PRO A 178 -6.83 2.59 16.78
N THR A 179 -5.97 1.78 16.15
CA THR A 179 -5.68 0.40 16.56
C THR A 179 -4.63 0.32 17.68
N PHE A 180 -4.00 1.44 18.03
CA PHE A 180 -2.98 1.52 19.07
C PHE A 180 -3.60 2.10 20.34
N ASP A 181 -3.60 1.31 21.41
CA ASP A 181 -4.06 1.76 22.73
C ASP A 181 -2.88 2.28 23.58
N PRO A 182 -2.69 3.61 23.74
CA PRO A 182 -1.66 4.17 24.58
C PRO A 182 -1.95 4.05 26.10
N THR A 183 -3.13 3.60 26.57
CA THR A 183 -3.41 3.44 28.02
C THR A 183 -3.14 2.03 28.54
N THR A 184 -2.99 1.02 27.67
CA THR A 184 -2.45 -0.27 28.09
C THR A 184 -1.05 -0.05 28.67
N GLY A 185 -0.82 -0.44 29.93
CA GLY A 185 0.38 -0.06 30.70
C GLY A 185 1.72 -0.26 29.97
N GLY A 186 2.70 0.59 30.30
CA GLY A 186 4.05 0.57 29.73
C GLY A 186 4.40 1.82 28.89
N ASP A 187 5.66 1.93 28.46
CA ASP A 187 6.12 3.10 27.70
C ASP A 187 5.60 3.08 26.25
N VAL A 188 4.75 4.06 25.91
CA VAL A 188 4.23 4.32 24.56
C VAL A 188 5.36 4.36 23.51
N VAL A 189 6.52 4.96 23.83
CA VAL A 189 7.64 5.07 22.89
C VAL A 189 8.22 3.68 22.58
N GLN A 190 8.39 2.84 23.59
CA GLN A 190 8.92 1.49 23.41
C GLN A 190 7.97 0.63 22.56
N ARG A 191 6.66 0.72 22.80
CA ARG A 191 5.66 -0.01 22.02
C ARG A 191 5.63 0.45 20.56
N LEU A 192 5.58 1.75 20.31
CA LEU A 192 5.65 2.29 18.94
C LEU A 192 6.93 1.86 18.21
N ARG A 193 8.09 1.81 18.89
CA ARG A 193 9.33 1.30 18.29
C ARG A 193 9.27 -0.19 17.97
N ARG A 194 8.69 -1.00 18.84
CA ARG A 194 8.51 -2.43 18.61
C ARG A 194 7.60 -2.66 17.40
N ASP A 195 6.45 -2.01 17.38
CA ASP A 195 5.47 -2.17 16.31
C ASP A 195 6.02 -1.63 14.98
N ALA A 196 6.80 -0.53 15.02
CA ALA A 196 7.54 -0.03 13.86
C ALA A 196 8.50 -1.08 13.28
N ARG A 197 9.31 -1.72 14.13
CA ARG A 197 10.24 -2.79 13.73
C ARG A 197 9.50 -3.98 13.14
N PHE A 198 8.41 -4.41 13.78
CA PHE A 198 7.59 -5.51 13.28
C PHE A 198 7.06 -5.22 11.87
N ASN A 199 6.49 -4.03 11.66
CA ASN A 199 5.98 -3.62 10.35
C ASN A 199 7.09 -3.52 9.28
N ILE A 200 8.30 -3.06 9.66
CA ILE A 200 9.45 -3.00 8.74
C ILE A 200 9.91 -4.42 8.34
N VAL A 201 10.10 -5.30 9.32
CA VAL A 201 10.55 -6.67 9.07
C VAL A 201 9.51 -7.42 8.24
N LEU A 202 8.24 -7.36 8.65
CA LEU A 202 7.17 -8.02 7.93
C LEU A 202 6.99 -7.46 6.51
N GLY A 203 6.99 -6.13 6.36
CA GLY A 203 6.88 -5.49 5.05
C GLY A 203 8.08 -5.75 4.13
N PHE A 204 9.26 -6.03 4.68
CA PHE A 204 10.40 -6.48 3.87
C PHE A 204 10.28 -7.95 3.45
N LEU A 205 9.82 -8.83 4.34
CA LEU A 205 9.78 -10.27 4.10
C LEU A 205 8.58 -10.74 3.27
N LEU A 206 7.44 -10.05 3.35
CA LEU A 206 6.20 -10.45 2.68
C LEU A 206 6.30 -10.64 1.15
N PRO A 207 7.00 -9.79 0.36
CA PRO A 207 7.13 -10.01 -1.08
C PRO A 207 7.76 -11.36 -1.43
N PHE A 208 8.58 -11.91 -0.53
CA PHE A 208 9.24 -13.21 -0.68
C PHE A 208 8.39 -14.35 -0.13
N PHE A 209 7.72 -14.14 1.01
CA PHE A 209 6.90 -15.17 1.64
C PHE A 209 5.56 -15.40 0.96
N ILE A 210 4.94 -14.38 0.36
CA ILE A 210 3.65 -14.55 -0.33
C ILE A 210 3.77 -15.58 -1.48
N PRO A 211 4.73 -15.46 -2.42
CA PRO A 211 4.91 -16.47 -3.47
C PRO A 211 5.20 -17.87 -2.93
N ALA A 212 6.08 -17.96 -1.92
CA ALA A 212 6.44 -19.23 -1.30
C ALA A 212 5.24 -19.90 -0.61
N GLY A 213 4.41 -19.13 0.10
CA GLY A 213 3.21 -19.59 0.76
C GLY A 213 2.15 -20.06 -0.22
N ILE A 214 1.92 -19.32 -1.32
CA ILE A 214 1.00 -19.73 -2.39
C ILE A 214 1.44 -21.07 -2.98
N ARG A 215 2.73 -21.23 -3.31
CA ARG A 215 3.28 -22.48 -3.84
C ARG A 215 3.10 -23.66 -2.89
N MET A 216 3.26 -23.43 -1.59
CA MET A 216 3.08 -24.48 -0.58
C MET A 216 1.61 -24.94 -0.50
N VAL A 217 0.66 -24.00 -0.51
CA VAL A 217 -0.78 -24.30 -0.45
C VAL A 217 -1.28 -24.94 -1.75
N ALA A 218 -0.74 -24.55 -2.90
CA ALA A 218 -1.07 -25.12 -4.20
C ALA A 218 -0.79 -26.63 -4.34
N SER A 219 0.04 -27.21 -3.45
CA SER A 219 0.24 -28.66 -3.40
C SER A 219 -0.97 -29.42 -2.82
N SER A 220 -1.82 -28.72 -2.06
CA SER A 220 -2.94 -29.30 -1.30
C SER A 220 -4.31 -28.80 -1.77
N PHE A 221 -4.36 -27.72 -2.55
CA PHE A 221 -5.57 -27.09 -3.06
C PHE A 221 -5.40 -26.66 -4.52
N GLU A 222 -6.50 -26.48 -5.26
CA GLU A 222 -6.44 -25.93 -6.62
C GLU A 222 -5.80 -24.53 -6.60
N PRO A 223 -4.77 -24.29 -7.44
CA PRO A 223 -4.11 -22.99 -7.51
C PRO A 223 -5.09 -21.88 -7.92
N VAL A 224 -4.91 -20.68 -7.35
CA VAL A 224 -5.61 -19.49 -7.83
C VAL A 224 -5.18 -19.22 -9.27
N SER A 225 -6.11 -19.37 -10.23
CA SER A 225 -5.82 -19.11 -11.63
C SER A 225 -5.53 -17.62 -11.85
N LEU A 226 -4.30 -17.33 -12.29
CA LEU A 226 -3.85 -16.01 -12.71
C LEU A 226 -4.19 -15.72 -14.18
N GLU A 227 -5.01 -16.57 -14.82
CA GLU A 227 -5.47 -16.37 -16.20
C GLU A 227 -6.56 -15.31 -16.28
N SER A 228 -7.37 -15.16 -15.23
CA SER A 228 -8.38 -14.11 -15.16
C SER A 228 -7.73 -12.72 -15.06
N PRO A 229 -8.02 -11.79 -15.99
CA PRO A 229 -7.52 -10.41 -15.97
C PRO A 229 -7.70 -9.69 -14.62
N GLN A 230 -8.89 -9.81 -14.03
CA GLN A 230 -9.22 -9.19 -12.75
C GLN A 230 -8.37 -9.78 -11.61
N THR A 231 -8.28 -11.11 -11.55
CA THR A 231 -7.50 -11.81 -10.54
C THR A 231 -6.02 -11.44 -10.63
N LEU A 232 -5.48 -11.36 -11.85
CA LEU A 232 -4.10 -10.97 -12.09
C LEU A 232 -3.81 -9.56 -11.55
N ILE A 233 -4.61 -8.56 -11.96
CA ILE A 233 -4.43 -7.15 -11.58
C ILE A 233 -4.47 -7.00 -10.05
N TRP A 234 -5.49 -7.58 -9.40
CA TRP A 234 -5.66 -7.45 -7.95
C TRP A 234 -4.58 -8.22 -7.17
N THR A 235 -4.17 -9.39 -7.65
CA THR A 235 -3.11 -10.18 -7.01
C THR A 235 -1.77 -9.43 -7.08
N MET A 236 -1.37 -8.93 -8.25
CA MET A 236 -0.11 -8.17 -8.38
C MET A 236 -0.15 -6.86 -7.58
N THR A 237 -1.30 -6.20 -7.56
CA THR A 237 -1.50 -4.97 -6.77
C THR A 237 -1.35 -5.28 -5.29
N ALA A 238 -2.05 -6.29 -4.76
CA ALA A 238 -1.99 -6.66 -3.35
C ALA A 238 -0.58 -7.12 -2.94
N TRP A 239 0.05 -7.98 -3.74
CA TRP A 239 1.38 -8.52 -3.49
C TRP A 239 2.45 -7.43 -3.35
N ALA A 240 2.42 -6.39 -4.20
CA ALA A 240 3.38 -5.29 -4.13
C ALA A 240 2.98 -4.18 -3.13
N PHE A 241 1.69 -3.88 -3.02
CA PHE A 241 1.22 -2.75 -2.22
C PHE A 241 1.13 -3.02 -0.72
N LEU A 242 0.74 -4.23 -0.30
CA LEU A 242 0.62 -4.57 1.13
C LEU A 242 1.98 -4.46 1.84
N PRO A 243 3.07 -5.03 1.32
CA PRO A 243 4.39 -4.91 1.95
C PRO A 243 4.89 -3.47 2.00
N ALA A 244 4.70 -2.69 0.92
CA ALA A 244 5.05 -1.28 0.89
C ALA A 244 4.24 -0.46 1.91
N SER A 245 2.94 -0.75 2.08
CA SER A 245 2.10 -0.11 3.09
C SER A 245 2.59 -0.39 4.51
N LEU A 246 3.02 -1.62 4.81
CA LEU A 246 3.59 -1.97 6.11
C LEU A 246 4.93 -1.27 6.35
N LEU A 247 5.81 -1.21 5.34
CA LEU A 247 7.07 -0.47 5.43
C LEU A 247 6.83 1.02 5.71
N MET A 248 5.93 1.67 4.96
CA MET A 248 5.56 3.06 5.22
C MET A 248 5.03 3.25 6.64
N ARG A 249 4.15 2.33 7.10
CA ARG A 249 3.57 2.35 8.44
C ARG A 249 4.66 2.26 9.51
N GLY A 250 5.59 1.32 9.35
CA GLY A 250 6.70 1.14 10.27
C GLY A 250 7.64 2.34 10.34
N ILE A 251 7.99 2.93 9.19
CA ILE A 251 8.79 4.16 9.11
C ILE A 251 8.08 5.32 9.82
N ALA A 252 6.77 5.49 9.59
CA ALA A 252 5.99 6.55 10.20
C ALA A 252 5.91 6.40 11.73
N MET A 253 5.60 5.20 12.23
CA MET A 253 5.56 4.91 13.68
C MET A 253 6.92 5.11 14.34
N GLY A 254 8.00 4.65 13.70
CA GLY A 254 9.36 4.83 14.21
C GLY A 254 9.74 6.30 14.35
N ARG A 255 9.35 7.12 13.37
CA ARG A 255 9.56 8.58 13.42
C ARG A 255 8.78 9.24 14.55
N ILE A 256 7.49 8.90 14.72
CA ILE A 256 6.66 9.42 15.82
C ILE A 256 7.29 9.08 17.17
N ALA A 257 7.72 7.82 17.35
CA ALA A 257 8.36 7.39 18.59
C ALA A 257 9.64 8.18 18.89
N GLY A 258 10.46 8.47 17.88
CA GLY A 258 11.65 9.31 17.99
C GLY A 258 11.31 10.72 18.49
N MET A 259 10.30 11.35 17.90
CA MET A 259 9.87 12.69 18.29
C MET A 259 9.30 12.77 19.71
N ILE A 260 8.49 11.78 20.12
CA ILE A 260 7.97 11.72 21.49
C ILE A 260 9.11 11.59 22.49
N ALA A 261 10.10 10.73 22.20
CA ALA A 261 11.27 10.55 23.05
C ALA A 261 12.09 11.86 23.18
N GLU A 262 12.28 12.58 22.08
CA GLU A 262 13.01 13.85 22.09
C GLU A 262 12.26 14.94 22.86
N LYS A 263 10.93 15.04 22.67
CA LYS A 263 10.09 15.98 23.42
C LYS A 263 10.19 15.73 24.94
N ARG A 264 10.11 14.47 25.38
CA ARG A 264 10.29 14.10 26.80
C ARG A 264 11.66 14.51 27.34
N ARG A 265 12.74 14.24 26.59
CA ARG A 265 14.11 14.63 26.99
C ARG A 265 14.27 16.15 27.16
N ARG A 266 13.64 16.95 26.29
CA ARG A 266 13.66 18.43 26.40
C ARG A 266 12.86 18.91 27.60
N SER A 267 11.71 18.30 27.90
CA SER A 267 10.89 18.64 29.08
C SER A 267 11.50 18.23 30.42
N SER A 268 12.40 17.23 30.46
CA SER A 268 13.10 16.83 31.70
C SER A 268 14.34 17.66 32.02
N ARG A 269 14.87 18.45 31.06
CA ARG A 269 16.05 19.32 31.24
C ARG A 269 15.85 20.62 32.06
N PRO A 270 14.65 21.20 32.29
CA PRO A 270 14.52 22.45 33.04
C PRO A 270 14.75 22.32 34.56
N THR A 271 14.59 21.13 35.15
CA THR A 271 14.54 20.99 36.62
C THR A 271 15.92 20.78 37.30
N GLN A 272 16.99 20.52 36.54
CA GLN A 272 18.33 20.34 37.11
C GLN A 272 19.14 21.64 37.25
N ALA A 273 18.70 22.75 36.65
CA ALA A 273 19.40 24.03 36.74
C ALA A 273 18.99 24.88 37.96
N GLU A 274 17.87 24.55 38.63
CA GLU A 274 17.36 25.30 39.79
C GLU A 274 17.67 24.64 41.15
N LEU A 275 18.39 23.52 41.18
CA LEU A 275 18.75 22.78 42.41
C LEU A 275 20.27 22.77 42.67
N GLN A 276 20.94 23.91 42.48
CA GLN A 276 22.22 24.15 43.16
C GLN A 276 21.93 24.94 44.44
N PRO A 277 22.10 24.36 45.65
CA PRO A 277 22.14 25.16 46.86
C PRO A 277 23.42 26.00 46.85
N ALA A 278 23.25 27.28 47.22
CA ALA A 278 24.33 28.24 47.45
C ALA A 278 25.20 27.86 48.65
#